data_AF-W0HKR8-F1
#
_entry.id   AF-W0HKR8-F1
#
_cell.length_a   1.000
_cell.length_b   1.000
_cell.length_c   1.000
_cell.angle_alpha   90.00
_cell.angle_beta   90.00
_cell.angle_gamma   90.00
#
_symmetry.space_group_name_H-M   'P 1'
#
loop_
_entity.id
_entity.type
_entity.pdbx_description
1 polymer ?
#
loop_
_entity_poly.entity_id
_entity_poly.type
_entity_poly.pdbx_seq_one_letter_code
_entity_poly.pdbx_strand_id
1 'polypeptide(L)'
;MSLLNTTETVFRDAFGYDATLTVKTPGRVNLIGEHTDYNDGFVLPCAIDYETVISCARRDNRKIRVIAVDYDRQHDIFSLDEPILSQADQQWSNYVRGVVKHLQRRDGRFGGADLVISGNVPQRAGLSSSAALEVAVGKALQSLYHLSVDNVALALNGQEAENQFVGCNCGIMDQLISALGKDNHALLIDSRTLGTRAVPMPDNVAVVIVNSNVKRGLVDSEYNARREQCETGARFFAVEKLRDVALEQFEAVAHELDDMVTKRVRHVLSENARTLAAADALAADDLRLMGRLMAESHASMRDDFEITVPAIDTLGTIIKGEIGEAGGVRMTGGGFGGCVVALVPADGDQGYPGNLVADVRYTVTEDNALQIDYHATVDKPCPVNLTNHGYFHLDGANSDIRQQRLQIMANQYLPVDSEGIPCADPTDVDNTGMDFRQPKTIAADFLRDRNQQRMKGYDHGYLLYPGLSSAEEPAARLWSADGEVQMEVFTTAPALQLYTGNFLAGTPARQGDEYLNYSGVTLESEFLPDSPHHPEWPQPACLLKSTEAYASQTRYRFLAL
;
A
#
# COMPACT_ATOMS: atom_id res chain seq x y z
N MET A 1 1.50 15.20 -1.06
CA MET A 1 0.16 15.76 -1.40
C MET A 1 -0.78 14.59 -1.65
N SER A 2 -2.07 14.72 -1.33
CA SER A 2 -3.07 13.68 -1.66
C SER A 2 -3.26 13.58 -3.18
N LEU A 3 -3.70 12.42 -3.69
CA LEU A 3 -4.02 12.22 -5.12
C LEU A 3 -5.03 13.26 -5.63
N LEU A 4 -6.01 13.62 -4.79
CA LEU A 4 -6.97 14.68 -5.06
C LEU A 4 -6.28 16.01 -5.37
N ASN A 5 -5.48 16.52 -4.43
CA ASN A 5 -4.80 17.81 -4.58
C ASN A 5 -3.85 17.81 -5.78
N THR A 6 -3.17 16.68 -6.03
CA THR A 6 -2.29 16.52 -7.20
C THR A 6 -3.07 16.65 -8.51
N THR A 7 -4.17 15.89 -8.67
CA THR A 7 -4.94 15.93 -9.92
C THR A 7 -5.60 17.28 -10.16
N GLU A 8 -6.14 17.93 -9.13
CA GLU A 8 -6.75 19.27 -9.24
C GLU A 8 -5.73 20.36 -9.59
N THR A 9 -4.54 20.31 -8.97
CA THR A 9 -3.46 21.26 -9.25
C THR A 9 -2.98 21.11 -10.69
N VAL A 10 -2.67 19.88 -11.11
CA VAL A 10 -2.23 19.61 -12.49
C VAL A 10 -3.32 19.98 -13.50
N PHE A 11 -4.60 19.75 -13.17
CA PHE A 11 -5.72 20.15 -14.01
C PHE A 11 -5.73 21.67 -14.25
N ARG A 12 -5.70 22.45 -13.16
CA ARG A 12 -5.71 23.91 -13.23
C ARG A 12 -4.50 24.45 -14.00
N ASP A 13 -3.31 23.92 -13.72
CA ASP A 13 -2.07 24.36 -14.35
C ASP A 13 -2.05 24.05 -15.85
N ALA A 14 -2.53 22.87 -16.25
CA ALA A 14 -2.48 22.42 -17.65
C ALA A 14 -3.60 23.00 -18.52
N PHE A 15 -4.79 23.23 -17.95
CA PHE A 15 -5.97 23.66 -18.71
C PHE A 15 -6.36 25.12 -18.49
N GLY A 16 -5.86 25.78 -17.44
CA GLY A 16 -6.09 27.20 -17.16
C GLY A 16 -7.44 27.51 -16.50
N TYR A 17 -8.12 26.50 -15.98
CA TYR A 17 -9.39 26.63 -15.23
C TYR A 17 -9.58 25.45 -14.28
N ASP A 18 -10.50 25.56 -13.32
CA ASP A 18 -10.71 24.53 -12.30
C ASP A 18 -11.50 23.32 -12.83
N ALA A 19 -11.17 22.12 -12.33
CA ALA A 19 -11.97 20.93 -12.57
C ALA A 19 -13.38 21.13 -11.99
N THR A 20 -14.42 20.63 -12.69
CA THR A 20 -15.80 20.74 -12.22
C THR A 20 -16.25 19.52 -11.42
N LEU A 21 -15.51 18.41 -11.53
CA LEU A 21 -15.83 17.15 -10.90
C LEU A 21 -14.54 16.35 -10.64
N THR A 22 -14.48 15.68 -9.51
CA THR A 22 -13.46 14.68 -9.22
C THR A 22 -14.12 13.35 -8.90
N VAL A 23 -13.67 12.26 -9.52
CA VAL A 23 -14.15 10.90 -9.26
C VAL A 23 -13.03 10.03 -8.70
N LYS A 24 -13.41 9.04 -7.89
CA LYS A 24 -12.52 8.07 -7.26
C LYS A 24 -13.06 6.67 -7.48
N THR A 25 -12.21 5.74 -7.83
CA THR A 25 -12.56 4.32 -7.94
C THR A 25 -11.45 3.46 -7.32
N PRO A 26 -11.81 2.43 -6.54
CA PRO A 26 -10.83 1.62 -5.85
C PRO A 26 -10.25 0.53 -6.76
N GLY A 27 -9.03 0.11 -6.46
CA GLY A 27 -8.53 -1.21 -6.80
C GLY A 27 -9.22 -2.28 -5.95
N ARG A 28 -8.75 -3.53 -6.04
CA ARG A 28 -9.40 -4.64 -5.33
C ARG A 28 -8.45 -5.77 -4.98
N VAL A 29 -8.84 -6.54 -3.98
CA VAL A 29 -8.28 -7.87 -3.71
C VAL A 29 -9.39 -8.92 -3.76
N ASN A 30 -9.09 -10.11 -4.28
CA ASN A 30 -10.05 -11.20 -4.25
C ASN A 30 -9.80 -12.10 -3.05
N LEU A 31 -10.80 -12.25 -2.17
CA LEU A 31 -10.64 -13.10 -0.98
C LEU A 31 -10.65 -14.58 -1.36
N ILE A 32 -11.54 -14.99 -2.28
CA ILE A 32 -11.65 -16.36 -2.80
C ILE A 32 -12.51 -16.38 -4.10
N GLY A 33 -12.42 -17.44 -4.91
CA GLY A 33 -13.16 -17.55 -6.17
C GLY A 33 -12.28 -17.40 -7.41
N GLU A 34 -11.05 -17.89 -7.38
CA GLU A 34 -10.11 -17.57 -8.44
C GLU A 34 -10.41 -18.36 -9.71
N HIS A 35 -10.32 -17.69 -10.86
CA HIS A 35 -10.54 -18.30 -12.18
C HIS A 35 -11.94 -18.92 -12.39
N THR A 36 -12.91 -18.53 -11.57
CA THR A 36 -14.32 -18.93 -11.72
C THR A 36 -15.13 -17.90 -12.52
N ASP A 37 -14.72 -16.63 -12.57
CA ASP A 37 -15.48 -15.53 -13.15
C ASP A 37 -15.75 -15.70 -14.65
N TYR A 38 -14.74 -16.02 -15.45
CA TYR A 38 -14.91 -16.33 -16.88
C TYR A 38 -15.54 -17.71 -17.15
N ASN A 39 -15.75 -18.51 -16.10
CA ASN A 39 -16.49 -19.75 -16.08
C ASN A 39 -17.94 -19.57 -15.56
N ASP A 40 -18.44 -18.33 -15.51
CA ASP A 40 -19.77 -17.98 -14.99
C ASP A 40 -19.98 -18.36 -13.51
N GLY A 41 -18.89 -18.48 -12.78
CA GLY A 41 -18.86 -18.86 -11.38
C GLY A 41 -19.08 -17.71 -10.40
N PHE A 42 -18.71 -17.97 -9.15
CA PHE A 42 -18.81 -17.01 -8.06
C PHE A 42 -17.44 -16.50 -7.65
N VAL A 43 -17.37 -15.22 -7.29
CA VAL A 43 -16.18 -14.57 -6.74
C VAL A 43 -16.55 -13.76 -5.50
N LEU A 44 -15.60 -13.61 -4.56
CA LEU A 44 -15.78 -12.82 -3.33
C LEU A 44 -14.65 -11.79 -3.15
N PRO A 45 -14.60 -10.73 -3.98
CA PRO A 45 -13.63 -9.66 -3.80
C PRO A 45 -14.07 -8.60 -2.78
N CYS A 46 -13.11 -7.81 -2.31
CA CYS A 46 -13.37 -6.53 -1.64
C CYS A 46 -12.58 -5.41 -2.31
N ALA A 47 -13.14 -4.20 -2.27
CA ALA A 47 -12.46 -2.98 -2.68
C ALA A 47 -11.42 -2.59 -1.61
N ILE A 48 -10.30 -2.00 -2.03
CA ILE A 48 -9.23 -1.55 -1.12
C ILE A 48 -9.12 -0.02 -1.13
N ASP A 49 -8.38 0.53 -0.18
CA ASP A 49 -8.11 1.96 0.00
C ASP A 49 -7.06 2.53 -0.98
N TYR A 50 -6.65 1.73 -1.95
CA TYR A 50 -5.89 2.17 -3.11
C TYR A 50 -6.86 2.50 -4.25
N GLU A 51 -6.67 3.64 -4.89
CA GLU A 51 -7.63 4.25 -5.80
C GLU A 51 -6.99 4.85 -7.07
N THR A 52 -7.81 4.99 -8.10
CA THR A 52 -7.60 5.90 -9.22
C THR A 52 -8.48 7.14 -9.04
N VAL A 53 -7.89 8.31 -9.21
CA VAL A 53 -8.55 9.61 -9.08
C VAL A 53 -8.51 10.33 -10.43
N ILE A 54 -9.66 10.86 -10.85
CA ILE A 54 -9.77 11.68 -12.06
C ILE A 54 -10.42 13.02 -11.74
N SER A 55 -9.67 14.11 -11.89
CA SER A 55 -10.20 15.48 -11.93
C SER A 55 -10.58 15.81 -13.37
N CYS A 56 -11.79 16.30 -13.60
CA CYS A 56 -12.33 16.46 -14.95
C CYS A 56 -13.31 17.63 -15.12
N ALA A 57 -13.45 18.07 -16.37
CA ALA A 57 -14.46 19.05 -16.76
C ALA A 57 -14.93 18.83 -18.20
N ARG A 58 -16.16 19.31 -18.48
CA ARG A 58 -16.73 19.31 -19.83
C ARG A 58 -16.01 20.28 -20.76
N ARG A 59 -16.10 20.02 -22.05
CA ARG A 59 -15.67 20.91 -23.12
C ARG A 59 -16.81 21.20 -24.09
N ASP A 60 -16.76 22.35 -24.74
CA ASP A 60 -17.74 22.75 -25.76
C ASP A 60 -17.51 22.07 -27.12
N ASN A 61 -16.31 21.52 -27.34
CA ASN A 61 -15.98 20.72 -28.53
C ASN A 61 -16.07 19.22 -28.22
N ARG A 62 -15.87 18.38 -29.25
CA ARG A 62 -15.94 16.92 -29.17
C ARG A 62 -14.57 16.25 -29.00
N LYS A 63 -13.59 16.93 -28.40
CA LYS A 63 -12.27 16.36 -28.11
C LYS A 63 -12.17 15.90 -26.66
N ILE A 64 -11.57 14.73 -26.46
CA ILE A 64 -11.11 14.26 -25.14
C ILE A 64 -9.63 14.62 -25.04
N ARG A 65 -9.22 15.27 -23.94
CA ARG A 65 -7.80 15.45 -23.59
C ARG A 65 -7.54 14.85 -22.22
N VAL A 66 -6.48 14.06 -22.12
CA VAL A 66 -6.13 13.30 -20.92
C VAL A 66 -4.70 13.61 -20.55
N ILE A 67 -4.44 13.76 -19.25
CA ILE A 67 -3.09 13.85 -18.68
C ILE A 67 -2.96 12.73 -17.66
N ALA A 68 -1.97 11.86 -17.83
CA ALA A 68 -1.63 10.84 -16.84
C ALA A 68 -0.45 11.32 -15.99
N VAL A 69 -0.73 11.75 -14.76
CA VAL A 69 0.28 12.32 -13.84
C VAL A 69 1.41 11.34 -13.59
N ASP A 70 1.08 10.07 -13.36
CA ASP A 70 2.02 9.04 -12.95
C ASP A 70 2.88 8.48 -14.11
N TYR A 71 2.66 8.96 -15.34
CA TYR A 71 3.45 8.65 -16.53
C TYR A 71 4.12 9.92 -17.05
N ASP A 72 4.87 10.61 -16.19
CA ASP A 72 5.58 11.86 -16.53
C ASP A 72 4.68 12.92 -17.18
N ARG A 73 3.42 13.00 -16.73
CA ARG A 73 2.39 13.87 -17.31
C ARG A 73 2.17 13.66 -18.81
N GLN A 74 2.30 12.44 -19.31
CA GLN A 74 1.97 12.12 -20.69
C GLN A 74 0.54 12.57 -21.04
N HIS A 75 0.40 13.09 -22.26
CA HIS A 75 -0.86 13.58 -22.79
C HIS A 75 -1.44 12.62 -23.81
N ASP A 76 -2.77 12.50 -23.84
CA ASP A 76 -3.49 11.88 -24.95
C ASP A 76 -4.63 12.80 -25.41
N ILE A 77 -4.82 12.91 -26.73
CA ILE A 77 -5.90 13.73 -27.32
C ILE A 77 -6.53 12.96 -28.48
N PHE A 78 -7.86 12.88 -28.49
CA PHE A 78 -8.62 12.29 -29.60
C PHE A 78 -10.00 12.92 -29.75
N SER A 79 -10.55 12.80 -30.96
CA SER A 79 -11.88 13.31 -31.31
C SER A 79 -12.94 12.20 -31.15
N LEU A 80 -14.11 12.57 -30.63
CA LEU A 80 -15.29 11.71 -30.59
C LEU A 80 -15.99 11.60 -31.96
N ASP A 81 -15.57 12.41 -32.95
CA ASP A 81 -16.11 12.41 -34.32
C ASP A 81 -15.27 11.56 -35.30
N GLU A 82 -14.15 11.02 -34.84
CA GLU A 82 -13.23 10.21 -35.63
C GLU A 82 -13.15 8.78 -35.06
N PRO A 83 -12.70 7.78 -35.84
CA PRO A 83 -12.43 6.46 -35.31
C PRO A 83 -11.42 6.51 -34.15
N ILE A 84 -11.82 6.01 -32.98
CA ILE A 84 -10.93 5.88 -31.82
C ILE A 84 -10.05 4.64 -32.04
N LEU A 85 -8.76 4.90 -32.30
CA LEU A 85 -7.72 3.90 -32.56
C LEU A 85 -6.80 3.74 -31.34
N SER A 86 -6.19 2.57 -31.21
CA SER A 86 -5.19 2.28 -30.18
C SER A 86 -3.85 2.95 -30.49
N GLN A 87 -3.11 3.25 -29.43
CA GLN A 87 -1.75 3.79 -29.46
C GLN A 87 -0.76 2.69 -29.07
N ALA A 88 0.20 2.39 -29.94
CA ALA A 88 1.17 1.31 -29.71
C ALA A 88 2.23 1.69 -28.65
N ASP A 89 2.61 2.97 -28.62
CA ASP A 89 3.65 3.56 -27.77
C ASP A 89 3.12 4.08 -26.42
N GLN A 90 1.79 4.17 -26.26
CA GLN A 90 1.15 4.73 -25.07
C GLN A 90 0.05 3.81 -24.53
N GLN A 91 0.44 2.64 -24.03
CA GLN A 91 -0.49 1.57 -23.62
C GLN A 91 -1.56 2.00 -22.60
N TRP A 92 -1.20 2.86 -21.63
CA TRP A 92 -2.17 3.35 -20.63
C TRP A 92 -3.35 4.08 -21.28
N SER A 93 -3.12 4.79 -22.39
CA SER A 93 -4.16 5.55 -23.08
C SER A 93 -5.19 4.64 -23.74
N ASN A 94 -4.84 3.38 -24.04
CA ASN A 94 -5.75 2.42 -24.66
C ASN A 94 -6.91 2.04 -23.74
N TYR A 95 -6.69 2.00 -22.42
CA TYR A 95 -7.77 1.81 -21.45
C TYR A 95 -8.79 2.96 -21.53
N VAL A 96 -8.31 4.21 -21.53
CA VAL A 96 -9.17 5.40 -21.63
C VAL A 96 -9.92 5.43 -22.96
N ARG A 97 -9.22 5.25 -24.07
CA ARG A 97 -9.77 5.23 -25.43
C ARG A 97 -10.80 4.12 -25.61
N GLY A 98 -10.50 2.92 -25.12
CA GLY A 98 -11.42 1.79 -25.14
C GLY A 98 -12.70 2.09 -24.39
N VAL A 99 -12.59 2.57 -23.15
CA VAL A 99 -13.76 2.94 -22.33
C VAL A 99 -14.62 3.98 -23.03
N VAL A 100 -14.01 5.03 -23.59
CA VAL A 100 -14.75 6.07 -24.33
C VAL A 100 -15.46 5.49 -25.56
N LYS A 101 -14.77 4.66 -26.35
CA LYS A 101 -15.33 4.03 -27.55
C LYS A 101 -16.54 3.16 -27.24
N HIS A 102 -16.46 2.34 -26.20
CA HIS A 102 -17.58 1.49 -25.77
C HIS A 102 -18.70 2.32 -25.17
N LEU A 103 -18.36 3.39 -24.42
CA LEU A 103 -19.36 4.27 -23.82
C LEU A 103 -20.14 5.04 -24.90
N GLN A 104 -19.49 5.45 -26.01
CA GLN A 104 -20.18 6.05 -27.15
C GLN A 104 -21.24 5.13 -27.77
N ARG A 105 -21.02 3.82 -27.76
CA ARG A 105 -21.97 2.83 -28.29
C ARG A 105 -23.14 2.61 -27.33
N ARG A 106 -22.89 2.69 -26.02
CA ARG A 106 -23.90 2.50 -24.96
C ARG A 106 -24.77 3.74 -24.78
N ASP A 107 -24.15 4.92 -24.68
CA ASP A 107 -24.82 6.21 -24.58
C ASP A 107 -23.95 7.32 -25.18
N GLY A 108 -24.17 7.65 -26.45
CA GLY A 108 -23.40 8.68 -27.18
C GLY A 108 -23.74 10.13 -26.81
N ARG A 109 -24.58 10.39 -25.80
CA ARG A 109 -25.04 11.74 -25.42
C ARG A 109 -24.03 12.51 -24.56
N PHE A 110 -22.75 12.46 -24.94
CA PHE A 110 -21.70 13.26 -24.33
C PHE A 110 -20.82 13.98 -25.37
N GLY A 111 -20.23 15.09 -24.93
CA GLY A 111 -19.27 15.89 -25.67
C GLY A 111 -17.83 15.65 -25.19
N GLY A 112 -16.92 16.56 -25.53
CA GLY A 112 -15.52 16.49 -25.11
C GLY A 112 -15.33 16.69 -23.61
N ALA A 113 -14.16 16.30 -23.12
CA ALA A 113 -13.80 16.40 -21.72
C ALA A 113 -12.29 16.59 -21.57
N ASP A 114 -11.91 17.30 -20.52
CA ASP A 114 -10.54 17.36 -20.02
C ASP A 114 -10.46 16.48 -18.78
N LEU A 115 -9.43 15.64 -18.70
CA LEU A 115 -9.23 14.65 -17.64
C LEU A 115 -7.77 14.69 -17.16
N VAL A 116 -7.56 14.76 -15.86
CA VAL A 116 -6.26 14.51 -15.22
C VAL A 116 -6.39 13.30 -14.32
N ILE A 117 -5.54 12.30 -14.54
CA ILE A 117 -5.59 10.98 -13.92
C ILE A 117 -4.33 10.78 -13.07
N SER A 118 -4.51 10.28 -11.84
CA SER A 118 -3.44 9.77 -10.99
C SER A 118 -3.99 8.63 -10.13
N GLY A 119 -3.15 7.70 -9.69
CA GLY A 119 -3.56 6.60 -8.82
C GLY A 119 -2.41 6.03 -8.00
N ASN A 120 -2.74 5.42 -6.87
CA ASN A 120 -1.77 4.73 -6.01
C ASN A 120 -1.86 3.20 -6.11
N VAL A 121 -2.85 2.63 -6.83
CA VAL A 121 -2.97 1.17 -7.01
C VAL A 121 -1.69 0.59 -7.64
N PRO A 122 -0.98 -0.34 -6.96
CA PRO A 122 0.27 -0.89 -7.47
C PRO A 122 0.08 -1.57 -8.82
N GLN A 123 0.76 -1.04 -9.84
CA GLN A 123 0.66 -1.57 -11.20
C GLN A 123 1.21 -3.00 -11.27
N ARG A 124 0.51 -3.89 -11.96
CA ARG A 124 0.89 -5.30 -12.18
C ARG A 124 1.05 -6.15 -10.91
N ALA A 125 0.64 -5.65 -9.74
CA ALA A 125 0.61 -6.43 -8.50
C ALA A 125 -0.58 -7.42 -8.44
N GLY A 126 -1.55 -7.27 -9.36
CA GLY A 126 -2.79 -8.04 -9.34
C GLY A 126 -3.88 -7.44 -8.48
N LEU A 127 -3.81 -6.13 -8.21
CA LEU A 127 -4.80 -5.35 -7.46
C LEU A 127 -5.73 -4.52 -8.35
N SER A 128 -5.78 -4.84 -9.65
CA SER A 128 -6.70 -4.29 -10.66
C SER A 128 -6.61 -2.77 -10.89
N SER A 129 -5.39 -2.27 -11.10
CA SER A 129 -5.17 -0.89 -11.53
C SER A 129 -5.86 -0.54 -12.85
N SER A 130 -5.96 -1.49 -13.81
CA SER A 130 -6.68 -1.26 -15.09
C SER A 130 -8.18 -1.10 -14.88
N ALA A 131 -8.82 -2.03 -14.18
CA ALA A 131 -10.25 -1.95 -13.90
C ALA A 131 -10.64 -0.70 -13.11
N ALA A 132 -9.82 -0.29 -12.12
CA ALA A 132 -10.04 0.96 -11.40
C ALA A 132 -10.03 2.16 -12.36
N LEU A 133 -9.04 2.25 -13.25
CA LEU A 133 -8.97 3.29 -14.28
C LEU A 133 -10.16 3.25 -15.23
N GLU A 134 -10.55 2.06 -15.69
CA GLU A 134 -11.66 1.90 -16.64
C GLU A 134 -12.99 2.39 -16.06
N VAL A 135 -13.29 1.96 -14.83
CA VAL A 135 -14.49 2.40 -14.12
C VAL A 135 -14.40 3.90 -13.81
N ALA A 136 -13.23 4.44 -13.48
CA ALA A 136 -13.05 5.88 -13.23
C ALA A 136 -13.39 6.71 -14.46
N VAL A 137 -12.86 6.36 -15.63
CA VAL A 137 -13.12 7.07 -16.89
C VAL A 137 -14.60 7.01 -17.25
N GLY A 138 -15.20 5.82 -17.14
CA GLY A 138 -16.63 5.65 -17.38
C GLY A 138 -17.47 6.49 -16.43
N LYS A 139 -17.13 6.47 -15.13
CA LYS A 139 -17.81 7.23 -14.08
C LYS A 139 -17.67 8.74 -14.26
N ALA A 140 -16.50 9.22 -14.65
CA ALA A 140 -16.23 10.63 -14.93
C ALA A 140 -17.16 11.14 -16.04
N LEU A 141 -17.21 10.44 -17.18
CA LEU A 141 -18.07 10.84 -18.30
C LEU A 141 -19.55 10.69 -17.99
N GLN A 142 -19.93 9.60 -17.32
CA GLN A 142 -21.29 9.37 -16.84
C GLN A 142 -21.77 10.51 -15.94
N SER A 143 -20.92 10.98 -15.03
CA SER A 143 -21.24 12.03 -14.06
C SER A 143 -21.22 13.42 -14.70
N LEU A 144 -20.22 13.74 -15.53
CA LEU A 144 -20.12 15.03 -16.23
C LEU A 144 -21.33 15.29 -17.15
N TYR A 145 -21.83 14.24 -17.81
CA TYR A 145 -22.89 14.35 -18.81
C TYR A 145 -24.24 13.79 -18.35
N HIS A 146 -24.35 13.33 -17.09
CA HIS A 146 -25.55 12.72 -16.52
C HIS A 146 -26.11 11.59 -17.40
N LEU A 147 -25.23 10.71 -17.88
CA LEU A 147 -25.59 9.60 -18.75
C LEU A 147 -26.47 8.59 -18.01
N SER A 148 -27.38 7.94 -18.74
CA SER A 148 -28.31 6.94 -18.19
C SER A 148 -27.65 5.55 -18.13
N VAL A 149 -26.45 5.48 -17.57
CA VAL A 149 -25.63 4.28 -17.44
C VAL A 149 -25.42 4.01 -15.95
N ASP A 150 -25.90 2.87 -15.46
CA ASP A 150 -25.72 2.46 -14.07
C ASP A 150 -24.32 1.85 -13.83
N ASN A 151 -23.98 1.58 -12.57
CA ASN A 151 -22.65 1.09 -12.20
C ASN A 151 -22.34 -0.31 -12.77
N VAL A 152 -23.35 -1.17 -12.98
CA VAL A 152 -23.16 -2.48 -13.63
C VAL A 152 -22.82 -2.29 -15.10
N ALA A 153 -23.53 -1.39 -15.78
CA ALA A 153 -23.26 -1.04 -17.16
C ALA A 153 -21.91 -0.32 -17.33
N LEU A 154 -21.45 0.43 -16.33
CA LEU A 154 -20.08 0.97 -16.30
C LEU A 154 -19.03 -0.15 -16.18
N ALA A 155 -19.26 -1.13 -15.30
CA ALA A 155 -18.35 -2.26 -15.15
C ALA A 155 -18.23 -3.07 -16.46
N LEU A 156 -19.37 -3.40 -17.08
CA LEU A 156 -19.40 -4.08 -18.38
C LEU A 156 -18.74 -3.24 -19.50
N ASN A 157 -18.85 -1.92 -19.45
CA ASN A 157 -18.17 -1.04 -20.40
C ASN A 157 -16.64 -1.10 -20.26
N GLY A 158 -16.13 -1.13 -19.02
CA GLY A 158 -14.71 -1.33 -18.73
C GLY A 158 -14.22 -2.69 -19.23
N GLN A 159 -14.95 -3.77 -18.89
CA GLN A 159 -14.62 -5.12 -19.33
C GLN A 159 -14.59 -5.24 -20.86
N GLU A 160 -15.57 -4.66 -21.57
CA GLU A 160 -15.55 -4.66 -23.04
C GLU A 160 -14.35 -3.89 -23.61
N ALA A 161 -13.95 -2.78 -22.98
CA ALA A 161 -12.76 -2.04 -23.37
C ALA A 161 -11.49 -2.88 -23.17
N GLU A 162 -11.35 -3.56 -22.03
CA GLU A 162 -10.19 -4.42 -21.75
C GLU A 162 -10.12 -5.60 -22.74
N ASN A 163 -11.25 -6.27 -22.99
CA ASN A 163 -11.33 -7.42 -23.89
C ASN A 163 -11.20 -7.05 -25.38
N GLN A 164 -11.96 -6.06 -25.85
CA GLN A 164 -12.13 -5.79 -27.30
C GLN A 164 -11.26 -4.64 -27.83
N PHE A 165 -10.65 -3.86 -26.94
CA PHE A 165 -9.79 -2.74 -27.33
C PHE A 165 -8.34 -2.92 -26.89
N VAL A 166 -8.12 -3.28 -25.62
CA VAL A 166 -6.76 -3.51 -25.08
C VAL A 166 -6.26 -4.90 -25.47
N GLY A 167 -7.14 -5.90 -25.46
CA GLY A 167 -6.85 -7.28 -25.87
C GLY A 167 -6.55 -8.25 -24.72
N CYS A 168 -6.96 -7.93 -23.49
CA CYS A 168 -6.86 -8.83 -22.35
C CYS A 168 -8.23 -9.44 -22.05
N ASN A 169 -8.39 -10.76 -22.20
CA ASN A 169 -9.68 -11.47 -22.07
C ASN A 169 -10.06 -11.76 -20.61
N CYS A 170 -10.25 -10.72 -19.79
CA CYS A 170 -10.61 -10.84 -18.39
C CYS A 170 -12.09 -11.23 -18.18
N GLY A 171 -12.39 -11.76 -16.98
CA GLY A 171 -13.77 -11.85 -16.50
C GLY A 171 -14.28 -10.51 -15.96
N ILE A 172 -15.42 -10.52 -15.26
CA ILE A 172 -16.16 -9.29 -14.89
C ILE A 172 -15.89 -8.83 -13.45
N MET A 173 -15.17 -9.64 -12.68
CA MET A 173 -14.94 -9.45 -11.23
C MET A 173 -14.38 -8.05 -10.93
N ASP A 174 -13.26 -7.71 -11.58
CA ASP A 174 -12.45 -6.55 -11.25
C ASP A 174 -13.22 -5.24 -11.44
N GLN A 175 -13.91 -5.11 -12.57
CA GLN A 175 -14.72 -3.93 -12.88
C GLN A 175 -15.96 -3.85 -12.00
N LEU A 176 -16.63 -4.97 -11.68
CA LEU A 176 -17.80 -4.95 -10.82
C LEU A 176 -17.48 -4.54 -9.38
N ILE A 177 -16.43 -5.10 -8.77
CA ILE A 177 -16.06 -4.70 -7.40
C ILE A 177 -15.60 -3.24 -7.35
N SER A 178 -14.89 -2.76 -8.37
CA SER A 178 -14.49 -1.34 -8.43
C SER A 178 -15.72 -0.42 -8.56
N ALA A 179 -16.76 -0.83 -9.29
CA ALA A 179 -17.97 -0.04 -9.50
C ALA A 179 -19.02 -0.14 -8.37
N LEU A 180 -19.04 -1.25 -7.61
CA LEU A 180 -20.10 -1.59 -6.66
C LEU A 180 -19.63 -1.82 -5.23
N GLY A 181 -18.31 -1.75 -4.98
CA GLY A 181 -17.72 -1.90 -3.65
C GLY A 181 -18.41 -1.02 -2.62
N LYS A 182 -18.56 -1.56 -1.41
CA LYS A 182 -19.13 -0.85 -0.26
C LYS A 182 -18.14 -0.88 0.88
N ASP A 183 -18.11 0.22 1.62
CA ASP A 183 -17.29 0.32 2.82
C ASP A 183 -17.58 -0.81 3.81
N ASN A 184 -16.54 -1.40 4.40
CA ASN A 184 -16.61 -2.54 5.33
C ASN A 184 -17.35 -3.78 4.79
N HIS A 185 -17.36 -4.02 3.48
CA HIS A 185 -17.98 -5.20 2.89
C HIS A 185 -17.09 -5.84 1.80
N ALA A 186 -17.04 -7.16 1.79
CA ALA A 186 -16.77 -7.93 0.57
C ALA A 186 -18.05 -7.99 -0.29
N LEU A 187 -17.90 -8.38 -1.55
CA LEU A 187 -19.00 -8.49 -2.50
C LEU A 187 -19.01 -9.88 -3.11
N LEU A 188 -19.98 -10.71 -2.75
CA LEU A 188 -20.21 -11.96 -3.47
C LEU A 188 -20.84 -11.60 -4.82
N ILE A 189 -20.18 -11.97 -5.91
CA ILE A 189 -20.62 -11.70 -7.28
C ILE A 189 -20.92 -13.04 -7.96
N ASP A 190 -22.12 -13.16 -8.52
CA ASP A 190 -22.45 -14.21 -9.48
C ASP A 190 -22.14 -13.73 -10.89
N SER A 191 -21.03 -14.20 -11.48
CA SER A 191 -20.49 -13.68 -12.73
C SER A 191 -21.42 -13.92 -13.93
N ARG A 192 -22.35 -14.87 -13.81
CA ARG A 192 -23.38 -15.14 -14.81
C ARG A 192 -24.51 -14.12 -14.80
N THR A 193 -25.12 -13.93 -13.64
CA THR A 193 -26.33 -13.10 -13.49
C THR A 193 -26.00 -11.63 -13.23
N LEU A 194 -24.73 -11.34 -12.91
CA LEU A 194 -24.24 -10.07 -12.39
C LEU A 194 -24.92 -9.69 -11.05
N GLY A 195 -25.58 -10.66 -10.42
CA GLY A 195 -26.18 -10.49 -9.09
C GLY A 195 -25.10 -10.34 -8.04
N THR A 196 -25.31 -9.42 -7.10
CA THR A 196 -24.34 -9.14 -6.04
C THR A 196 -24.98 -9.23 -4.66
N ARG A 197 -24.25 -9.79 -3.70
CA ARG A 197 -24.59 -9.76 -2.28
C ARG A 197 -23.44 -9.11 -1.51
N ALA A 198 -23.71 -7.99 -0.84
CA ALA A 198 -22.75 -7.40 0.08
C ALA A 198 -22.61 -8.31 1.30
N VAL A 199 -21.37 -8.65 1.65
CA VAL A 199 -21.00 -9.51 2.77
C VAL A 199 -20.22 -8.65 3.76
N PRO A 200 -20.73 -8.40 4.98
CA PRO A 200 -20.04 -7.55 5.94
C PRO A 200 -18.68 -8.16 6.31
N MET A 201 -17.66 -7.31 6.39
CA MET A 201 -16.35 -7.68 6.95
C MET A 201 -16.43 -7.57 8.49
N PRO A 202 -15.89 -8.53 9.25
CA PRO A 202 -15.79 -8.38 10.70
C PRO A 202 -14.90 -7.21 11.11
N ASP A 203 -15.32 -6.43 12.12
CA ASP A 203 -14.60 -5.22 12.58
C ASP A 203 -13.21 -5.53 13.16
N ASN A 204 -12.99 -6.76 13.62
CA ASN A 204 -11.77 -7.25 14.25
C ASN A 204 -10.88 -8.04 13.28
N VAL A 205 -10.97 -7.76 11.97
CA VAL A 205 -10.19 -8.45 10.93
C VAL A 205 -9.48 -7.44 10.04
N ALA A 206 -8.19 -7.64 9.85
CA ALA A 206 -7.42 -6.93 8.85
C ALA A 206 -7.25 -7.78 7.58
N VAL A 207 -7.34 -7.11 6.42
CA VAL A 207 -7.00 -7.71 5.12
C VAL A 207 -5.55 -7.34 4.82
N VAL A 208 -4.63 -8.29 5.01
CA VAL A 208 -3.20 -8.09 4.74
C VAL A 208 -2.87 -8.55 3.33
N ILE A 209 -2.32 -7.65 2.52
CA ILE A 209 -1.92 -7.94 1.14
C ILE A 209 -0.39 -7.89 1.08
N VAL A 210 0.24 -9.03 0.79
CA VAL A 210 1.70 -9.13 0.69
C VAL A 210 2.08 -9.35 -0.76
N ASN A 211 2.75 -8.36 -1.36
CA ASN A 211 3.28 -8.45 -2.71
C ASN A 211 4.63 -9.19 -2.70
N SER A 212 4.71 -10.32 -3.42
CA SER A 212 5.94 -11.10 -3.55
C SER A 212 7.05 -10.38 -4.32
N ASN A 213 6.72 -9.30 -5.04
CA ASN A 213 7.61 -8.60 -5.98
C ASN A 213 8.18 -9.49 -7.09
N VAL A 214 7.70 -10.74 -7.21
CA VAL A 214 8.01 -11.60 -8.36
C VAL A 214 7.26 -11.06 -9.55
N LYS A 215 8.01 -10.59 -10.55
CA LYS A 215 7.45 -10.08 -11.79
C LYS A 215 6.73 -11.20 -12.52
N ARG A 216 5.43 -10.98 -12.71
CA ARG A 216 4.56 -11.77 -13.58
C ARG A 216 5.15 -11.81 -14.99
N GLY A 217 5.55 -13.00 -15.43
CA GLY A 217 6.08 -13.27 -16.77
C GLY A 217 4.95 -13.36 -17.81
N LEU A 218 4.95 -14.42 -18.63
CA LEU A 218 3.98 -14.79 -19.67
C LEU A 218 2.53 -15.03 -19.17
N VAL A 219 2.02 -14.18 -18.28
CA VAL A 219 0.73 -14.33 -17.60
C VAL A 219 -0.43 -14.30 -18.59
N ASP A 220 -0.37 -13.46 -19.61
CA ASP A 220 -1.46 -13.39 -20.61
C ASP A 220 -1.58 -14.69 -21.40
N SER A 221 -0.47 -15.35 -21.77
CA SER A 221 -0.55 -16.63 -22.48
C SER A 221 -0.96 -17.78 -21.57
N GLU A 222 -0.47 -17.83 -20.33
CA GLU A 222 -0.85 -18.88 -19.38
C GLU A 222 -2.31 -18.74 -18.92
N TYR A 223 -2.78 -17.51 -18.70
CA TYR A 223 -4.17 -17.23 -18.36
C TYR A 223 -5.11 -17.69 -19.48
N ASN A 224 -4.81 -17.34 -20.73
CA ASN A 224 -5.58 -17.81 -21.88
C ASN A 224 -5.53 -19.34 -22.03
N ALA A 225 -4.39 -19.98 -21.75
CA ALA A 225 -4.29 -21.44 -21.76
C ALA A 225 -5.20 -22.09 -20.70
N ARG A 226 -5.26 -21.54 -19.47
CA ARG A 226 -6.18 -22.03 -18.43
C ARG A 226 -7.65 -21.90 -18.85
N ARG A 227 -7.99 -20.79 -19.51
CA ARG A 227 -9.34 -20.59 -20.06
C ARG A 227 -9.69 -21.65 -21.11
N GLU A 228 -8.82 -21.89 -22.09
CA GLU A 228 -9.03 -22.89 -23.13
C GLU A 228 -9.19 -24.31 -22.56
N GLN A 229 -8.43 -24.63 -21.51
CA GLN A 229 -8.55 -25.91 -20.78
C GLN A 229 -9.92 -26.04 -20.10
N CYS A 230 -10.43 -24.97 -19.48
CA CYS A 230 -11.78 -24.95 -18.90
C CYS A 230 -12.86 -25.12 -19.99
N GLU A 231 -12.71 -24.44 -21.13
CA GLU A 231 -13.62 -24.56 -22.27
C GLU A 231 -13.60 -25.98 -22.87
N THR A 232 -12.45 -26.65 -22.85
CA THR A 232 -12.34 -28.06 -23.24
C THR A 232 -13.15 -28.96 -22.30
N GLY A 233 -13.07 -28.72 -20.99
CA GLY A 233 -13.91 -29.40 -20.01
C GLY A 233 -15.40 -29.13 -20.26
N ALA A 234 -15.79 -27.88 -20.49
CA ALA A 234 -17.18 -27.52 -20.77
C ALA A 234 -17.73 -28.24 -22.03
N ARG A 235 -16.91 -28.32 -23.10
CA ARG A 235 -17.23 -29.09 -24.31
C ARG A 235 -17.44 -30.58 -24.05
N PHE A 236 -16.63 -31.20 -23.17
CA PHE A 236 -16.80 -32.60 -22.80
C PHE A 236 -18.18 -32.85 -22.17
N PHE A 237 -18.63 -31.95 -21.29
CA PHE A 237 -19.96 -32.04 -20.65
C PHE A 237 -21.11 -31.51 -21.50
N ALA A 238 -20.84 -31.05 -22.74
CA ALA A 238 -21.81 -30.40 -23.62
C ALA A 238 -22.55 -29.21 -22.98
N VAL A 239 -21.82 -28.43 -22.17
CA VAL A 239 -22.30 -27.19 -21.55
C VAL A 239 -21.52 -25.98 -22.06
N GLU A 240 -22.08 -24.78 -21.96
CA GLU A 240 -21.39 -23.56 -22.35
C GLU A 240 -20.30 -23.17 -21.34
N LYS A 241 -20.58 -23.35 -20.05
CA LYS A 241 -19.72 -22.97 -18.93
C LYS A 241 -19.68 -24.07 -17.89
N LEU A 242 -18.53 -24.23 -17.24
CA LEU A 242 -18.35 -25.23 -16.18
C LEU A 242 -19.30 -25.04 -14.98
N ARG A 243 -19.84 -23.83 -14.80
CA ARG A 243 -20.88 -23.54 -13.80
C ARG A 243 -22.11 -24.46 -13.89
N ASP A 244 -22.40 -25.04 -15.06
CA ASP A 244 -23.55 -25.94 -15.25
C ASP A 244 -23.25 -27.42 -14.96
N VAL A 245 -22.02 -27.75 -14.57
CA VAL A 245 -21.62 -29.13 -14.23
C VAL A 245 -21.73 -29.33 -12.72
N ALA A 246 -22.51 -30.31 -12.29
CA ALA A 246 -22.56 -30.72 -10.88
C ALA A 246 -21.28 -31.49 -10.51
N LEU A 247 -20.81 -31.34 -9.26
CA LEU A 247 -19.58 -31.98 -8.81
C LEU A 247 -19.67 -33.51 -8.90
N GLU A 248 -20.82 -34.07 -8.54
CA GLU A 248 -21.08 -35.52 -8.57
C GLU A 248 -21.09 -36.06 -10.01
N GLN A 249 -21.60 -35.26 -10.96
CA GLN A 249 -21.58 -35.59 -12.38
C GLN A 249 -20.13 -35.64 -12.89
N PHE A 250 -19.31 -34.66 -12.50
CA PHE A 250 -17.89 -34.63 -12.84
C PHE A 250 -17.14 -35.82 -12.24
N GLU A 251 -17.32 -36.11 -10.95
CA GLU A 251 -16.63 -37.20 -10.26
C GLU A 251 -16.89 -38.57 -10.90
N ALA A 252 -18.11 -38.81 -11.39
CA ALA A 252 -18.48 -40.08 -12.04
C ALA A 252 -17.68 -40.35 -13.33
N VAL A 253 -17.27 -39.30 -14.06
CA VAL A 253 -16.64 -39.41 -15.38
C VAL A 253 -15.25 -38.76 -15.45
N ALA A 254 -14.70 -38.28 -14.33
CA ALA A 254 -13.41 -37.58 -14.27
C ALA A 254 -12.25 -38.40 -14.89
N HIS A 255 -12.34 -39.73 -14.83
CA HIS A 255 -11.35 -40.65 -15.40
C HIS A 255 -11.40 -40.75 -16.94
N GLU A 256 -12.44 -40.19 -17.58
CA GLU A 256 -12.60 -40.16 -19.03
C GLU A 256 -12.00 -38.90 -19.67
N LEU A 257 -11.71 -37.87 -18.87
CA LEU A 257 -11.07 -36.64 -19.32
C LEU A 257 -9.54 -36.76 -19.26
N ASP A 258 -8.86 -35.99 -20.10
CA ASP A 258 -7.41 -35.78 -19.98
C ASP A 258 -7.04 -35.26 -18.58
N ASP A 259 -5.97 -35.79 -17.98
CA ASP A 259 -5.56 -35.50 -16.61
C ASP A 259 -5.46 -34.00 -16.31
N MET A 260 -4.92 -33.21 -17.26
CA MET A 260 -4.78 -31.77 -17.09
C MET A 260 -6.15 -31.09 -17.07
N VAL A 261 -7.04 -31.45 -17.99
CA VAL A 261 -8.40 -30.90 -18.06
C VAL A 261 -9.19 -31.29 -16.81
N THR A 262 -9.07 -32.54 -16.35
CA THR A 262 -9.69 -33.04 -15.11
C THR A 262 -9.34 -32.15 -13.92
N LYS A 263 -8.06 -31.79 -13.77
CA LYS A 263 -7.62 -30.89 -12.70
C LYS A 263 -8.24 -29.49 -12.84
N ARG A 264 -8.27 -28.90 -14.05
CA ARG A 264 -8.87 -27.57 -14.25
C ARG A 264 -10.36 -27.54 -13.93
N VAL A 265 -11.10 -28.56 -14.35
CA VAL A 265 -12.53 -28.70 -14.05
C VAL A 265 -12.75 -28.85 -12.54
N ARG A 266 -11.98 -29.73 -11.88
CA ARG A 266 -12.06 -29.92 -10.42
C ARG A 266 -11.86 -28.62 -9.65
N HIS A 267 -10.86 -27.83 -10.04
CA HIS A 267 -10.63 -26.52 -9.43
C HIS A 267 -11.87 -25.64 -9.53
N VAL A 268 -12.38 -25.40 -10.74
CA VAL A 268 -13.52 -24.47 -10.97
C VAL A 268 -14.77 -24.90 -10.21
N LEU A 269 -15.10 -26.19 -10.23
CA LEU A 269 -16.30 -26.70 -9.53
C LEU A 269 -16.17 -26.58 -8.02
N SER A 270 -15.03 -27.00 -7.47
CA SER A 270 -14.78 -26.93 -6.03
C SER A 270 -14.61 -25.49 -5.53
N GLU A 271 -14.02 -24.60 -6.32
CA GLU A 271 -13.82 -23.20 -5.97
C GLU A 271 -15.14 -22.42 -5.95
N ASN A 272 -16.09 -22.74 -6.84
CA ASN A 272 -17.46 -22.19 -6.77
C ASN A 272 -18.14 -22.54 -5.46
N ALA A 273 -18.09 -23.82 -5.05
CA ALA A 273 -18.66 -24.27 -3.80
C ALA A 273 -17.97 -23.60 -2.59
N ARG A 274 -16.63 -23.53 -2.60
CA ARG A 274 -15.85 -22.85 -1.56
C ARG A 274 -16.20 -21.37 -1.45
N THR A 275 -16.40 -20.68 -2.57
CA THR A 275 -16.69 -19.24 -2.58
C THR A 275 -18.04 -18.92 -1.93
N LEU A 276 -19.06 -19.73 -2.21
CA LEU A 276 -20.36 -19.59 -1.55
C LEU A 276 -20.25 -19.85 -0.05
N ALA A 277 -19.57 -20.93 0.35
CA ALA A 277 -19.34 -21.25 1.75
C ALA A 277 -18.53 -20.18 2.47
N ALA A 278 -17.54 -19.57 1.80
CA ALA A 278 -16.71 -18.50 2.34
C ALA A 278 -17.51 -17.21 2.55
N ALA A 279 -18.40 -16.86 1.63
CA ALA A 279 -19.28 -15.71 1.79
C ALA A 279 -20.23 -15.88 3.00
N ASP A 280 -20.66 -17.11 3.28
CA ASP A 280 -21.49 -17.41 4.45
C ASP A 280 -20.66 -17.47 5.74
N ALA A 281 -19.45 -18.04 5.71
CA ALA A 281 -18.52 -18.06 6.83
C ALA A 281 -18.12 -16.64 7.26
N LEU A 282 -17.79 -15.77 6.30
CA LEU A 282 -17.42 -14.38 6.55
C LEU A 282 -18.60 -13.58 7.12
N ALA A 283 -19.81 -13.75 6.57
CA ALA A 283 -21.03 -13.12 7.11
C ALA A 283 -21.37 -13.57 8.54
N ALA A 284 -20.93 -14.77 8.93
CA ALA A 284 -21.14 -15.35 10.25
C ALA A 284 -19.98 -15.12 11.22
N ASP A 285 -18.96 -14.35 10.83
CA ASP A 285 -17.71 -14.14 11.61
C ASP A 285 -16.98 -15.46 11.97
N ASP A 286 -17.13 -16.50 11.12
CA ASP A 286 -16.43 -17.78 11.29
C ASP A 286 -15.08 -17.75 10.55
N LEU A 287 -14.13 -17.02 11.13
CA LEU A 287 -12.77 -16.90 10.57
C LEU A 287 -12.00 -18.21 10.52
N ARG A 288 -12.35 -19.19 11.37
CA ARG A 288 -11.74 -20.52 11.32
C ARG A 288 -12.17 -21.27 10.06
N LEU A 289 -13.47 -21.27 9.76
CA LEU A 289 -13.97 -21.85 8.51
C LEU A 289 -13.46 -21.08 7.30
N MET A 290 -13.52 -19.74 7.32
CA MET A 290 -12.97 -18.90 6.25
C MET A 290 -11.48 -19.21 6.00
N GLY A 291 -10.70 -19.32 7.06
CA GLY A 291 -9.27 -19.62 6.98
C GLY A 291 -8.96 -20.99 6.37
N ARG A 292 -9.77 -21.99 6.69
CA ARG A 292 -9.69 -23.32 6.07
C ARG A 292 -10.05 -23.28 4.59
N LEU A 293 -11.13 -22.60 4.22
CA LEU A 293 -11.57 -22.46 2.83
C LEU A 293 -10.53 -21.71 1.98
N MET A 294 -9.89 -20.68 2.52
CA MET A 294 -8.78 -19.98 1.87
C MET A 294 -7.58 -20.92 1.65
N ALA A 295 -7.22 -21.74 2.63
CA ALA A 295 -6.13 -22.71 2.50
C ALA A 295 -6.45 -23.80 1.45
N GLU A 296 -7.70 -24.30 1.41
CA GLU A 296 -8.18 -25.24 0.40
C GLU A 296 -8.17 -24.63 -1.01
N SER A 297 -8.59 -23.37 -1.15
CA SER A 297 -8.48 -22.61 -2.40
C SER A 297 -7.02 -22.48 -2.83
N HIS A 298 -6.10 -22.15 -1.92
CA HIS A 298 -4.66 -22.07 -2.22
C HIS A 298 -4.11 -23.41 -2.73
N ALA A 299 -4.44 -24.51 -2.05
CA ALA A 299 -4.03 -25.85 -2.47
C ALA A 299 -4.60 -26.20 -3.84
N SER A 300 -5.88 -25.91 -4.10
CA SER A 300 -6.49 -26.15 -5.41
C SER A 300 -5.83 -25.31 -6.50
N MET A 301 -5.51 -24.03 -6.25
CA MET A 301 -4.76 -23.22 -7.21
C MET A 301 -3.35 -23.73 -7.50
N ARG A 302 -2.68 -24.31 -6.50
CA ARG A 302 -1.33 -24.89 -6.65
C ARG A 302 -1.37 -26.22 -7.39
N ASP A 303 -2.24 -27.13 -6.97
CA ASP A 303 -2.18 -28.54 -7.33
C ASP A 303 -3.11 -28.89 -8.51
N ASP A 304 -4.30 -28.29 -8.55
CA ASP A 304 -5.32 -28.54 -9.58
C ASP A 304 -5.26 -27.49 -10.69
N PHE A 305 -5.08 -26.21 -10.36
CA PHE A 305 -5.06 -25.15 -11.35
C PHE A 305 -3.65 -24.79 -11.81
N GLU A 306 -2.63 -25.13 -11.01
CA GLU A 306 -1.21 -24.93 -11.31
C GLU A 306 -0.90 -23.49 -11.72
N ILE A 307 -1.36 -22.52 -10.93
CA ILE A 307 -1.13 -21.08 -11.14
C ILE A 307 -0.26 -20.44 -10.07
N THR A 308 0.20 -21.19 -9.08
CA THR A 308 1.12 -20.69 -8.04
C THR A 308 2.58 -20.84 -8.42
N VAL A 309 3.45 -20.17 -7.66
CA VAL A 309 4.91 -20.21 -7.82
C VAL A 309 5.56 -20.36 -6.44
N PRO A 310 6.79 -20.90 -6.34
CA PRO A 310 7.42 -21.19 -5.05
C PRO A 310 7.48 -20.00 -4.09
N ALA A 311 7.68 -18.78 -4.61
CA ALA A 311 7.69 -17.57 -3.79
C ALA A 311 6.32 -17.28 -3.15
N ILE A 312 5.22 -17.48 -3.90
CA ILE A 312 3.85 -17.31 -3.41
C ILE A 312 3.51 -18.40 -2.39
N ASP A 313 3.88 -19.65 -2.67
CA ASP A 313 3.63 -20.77 -1.77
C ASP A 313 4.39 -20.61 -0.44
N THR A 314 5.63 -20.09 -0.53
CA THR A 314 6.48 -19.80 0.64
C THR A 314 5.89 -18.68 1.49
N LEU A 315 5.44 -17.59 0.87
CA LEU A 315 4.72 -16.52 1.60
C LEU A 315 3.46 -17.04 2.28
N GLY A 316 2.66 -17.84 1.57
CA GLY A 316 1.48 -18.48 2.14
C GLY A 316 1.83 -19.37 3.34
N THR A 317 2.92 -20.14 3.25
CA THR A 317 3.39 -21.00 4.35
C THR A 317 3.85 -20.20 5.56
N ILE A 318 4.64 -19.14 5.36
CA ILE A 318 5.12 -18.26 6.45
C ILE A 318 3.92 -17.64 7.16
N ILE A 319 3.04 -16.97 6.41
CA ILE A 319 1.89 -16.28 6.99
C ILE A 319 0.96 -17.27 7.69
N LYS A 320 0.70 -18.45 7.09
CA LYS A 320 -0.14 -19.48 7.73
C LYS A 320 0.48 -19.99 9.04
N GLY A 321 1.81 -20.10 9.10
CA GLY A 321 2.53 -20.48 10.31
C GLY A 321 2.33 -19.50 11.45
N GLU A 322 2.36 -18.19 11.16
CA GLU A 322 2.15 -17.13 12.14
C GLU A 322 0.68 -17.00 12.59
N ILE A 323 -0.27 -16.99 11.65
CA ILE A 323 -1.69 -16.75 11.98
C ILE A 323 -2.40 -17.99 12.53
N GLY A 324 -1.87 -19.18 12.28
CA GLY A 324 -2.47 -20.46 12.66
C GLY A 324 -3.92 -20.62 12.20
N GLU A 325 -4.79 -21.07 13.08
CA GLU A 325 -6.23 -21.28 12.79
C GLU A 325 -7.09 -20.02 12.99
N ALA A 326 -6.48 -18.90 13.40
CA ALA A 326 -7.22 -17.66 13.66
C ALA A 326 -7.58 -16.89 12.38
N GLY A 327 -6.99 -17.26 11.25
CA GLY A 327 -7.17 -16.60 9.97
C GLY A 327 -6.87 -17.49 8.77
N GLY A 328 -6.89 -16.87 7.59
CA GLY A 328 -6.65 -17.53 6.30
C GLY A 328 -5.65 -16.78 5.46
N VAL A 329 -4.92 -17.49 4.61
CA VAL A 329 -4.05 -16.89 3.61
C VAL A 329 -4.12 -17.69 2.32
N ARG A 330 -4.11 -16.98 1.18
CA ARG A 330 -3.97 -17.58 -0.14
C ARG A 330 -3.35 -16.62 -1.14
N MET A 331 -2.96 -17.11 -2.31
CA MET A 331 -2.65 -16.23 -3.45
C MET A 331 -3.89 -15.42 -3.80
N THR A 332 -3.76 -14.25 -4.43
CA THR A 332 -4.90 -13.52 -5.01
C THR A 332 -4.61 -13.04 -6.44
N GLY A 333 -5.66 -13.01 -7.28
CA GLY A 333 -5.59 -12.57 -8.68
C GLY A 333 -5.14 -13.67 -9.66
N GLY A 334 -4.71 -13.26 -10.86
CA GLY A 334 -4.47 -14.19 -11.99
C GLY A 334 -3.26 -15.14 -11.91
N GLY A 335 -2.58 -15.22 -10.77
CA GLY A 335 -1.46 -16.14 -10.53
C GLY A 335 -0.10 -15.76 -11.13
N PHE A 336 0.80 -16.75 -11.10
CA PHE A 336 2.19 -16.71 -11.59
C PHE A 336 3.06 -15.60 -10.97
N GLY A 337 2.76 -15.24 -9.72
CA GLY A 337 3.38 -14.14 -8.97
C GLY A 337 2.34 -13.12 -8.49
N GLY A 338 2.80 -11.92 -8.12
CA GLY A 338 1.95 -10.89 -7.53
C GLY A 338 1.77 -11.08 -6.02
N CYS A 339 0.53 -11.03 -5.52
CA CYS A 339 0.26 -10.97 -4.09
C CYS A 339 -0.32 -12.26 -3.50
N VAL A 340 -0.14 -12.41 -2.19
CA VAL A 340 -1.03 -13.19 -1.31
C VAL A 340 -1.94 -12.24 -0.54
N VAL A 341 -3.14 -12.72 -0.22
CA VAL A 341 -4.09 -12.06 0.67
C VAL A 341 -4.27 -12.91 1.91
N ALA A 342 -4.25 -12.27 3.07
CA ALA A 342 -4.55 -12.88 4.35
C ALA A 342 -5.66 -12.14 5.07
N LEU A 343 -6.54 -12.90 5.72
CA LEU A 343 -7.45 -12.40 6.73
C LEU A 343 -6.84 -12.73 8.07
N VAL A 344 -6.42 -11.70 8.79
CA VAL A 344 -5.81 -11.83 10.11
C VAL A 344 -6.72 -11.19 11.15
N PRO A 345 -6.84 -11.75 12.37
CA PRO A 345 -7.45 -11.01 13.46
C PRO A 345 -6.72 -9.67 13.66
N ALA A 346 -7.42 -8.64 14.12
CA ALA A 346 -6.82 -7.36 14.50
C ALA A 346 -5.69 -7.56 15.53
N ASP A 347 -5.84 -8.57 16.39
CA ASP A 347 -4.76 -9.10 17.21
C ASP A 347 -3.76 -9.89 16.37
N GLY A 348 -2.52 -9.39 16.25
CA GLY A 348 -1.48 -9.99 15.42
C GLY A 348 -1.21 -9.24 14.10
N ASP A 349 -1.84 -8.09 13.86
CA ASP A 349 -1.52 -7.25 12.69
C ASP A 349 -0.04 -6.83 12.73
N GLN A 350 0.65 -6.99 11.58
CA GLN A 350 2.11 -6.85 11.45
C GLN A 350 2.93 -7.67 12.48
N GLY A 351 2.34 -8.71 13.09
CA GLY A 351 2.98 -9.51 14.14
C GLY A 351 2.91 -8.89 15.55
N TYR A 352 2.21 -7.77 15.74
CA TYR A 352 2.07 -7.12 17.05
C TYR A 352 0.78 -7.58 17.77
N PRO A 353 0.86 -7.86 19.08
CA PRO A 353 -0.32 -8.26 19.86
C PRO A 353 -1.17 -7.06 20.26
N GLY A 354 -2.50 -7.27 20.29
CA GLY A 354 -3.47 -6.29 20.76
C GLY A 354 -3.61 -5.04 19.90
N ASN A 355 -4.39 -4.09 20.42
CA ASN A 355 -4.59 -2.77 19.84
C ASN A 355 -3.74 -1.74 20.57
N LEU A 356 -3.13 -0.81 19.81
CA LEU A 356 -2.49 0.40 20.35
C LEU A 356 -3.30 1.62 19.92
N VAL A 357 -3.79 2.37 20.90
CA VAL A 357 -4.43 3.67 20.66
C VAL A 357 -3.44 4.74 21.09
N ALA A 358 -3.07 5.62 20.16
CA ALA A 358 -2.14 6.73 20.41
C ALA A 358 -2.80 8.09 20.16
N ASP A 359 -2.57 9.01 21.10
CA ASP A 359 -2.90 10.42 21.00
C ASP A 359 -1.58 11.22 20.95
N VAL A 360 -1.40 12.02 19.91
CA VAL A 360 -0.22 12.88 19.75
C VAL A 360 -0.65 14.34 19.68
N ARG A 361 -0.11 15.18 20.55
CA ARG A 361 -0.38 16.62 20.57
C ARG A 361 0.86 17.41 20.20
N TYR A 362 0.72 18.26 19.19
CA TYR A 362 1.74 19.24 18.81
C TYR A 362 1.33 20.61 19.37
N THR A 363 2.24 21.26 20.10
CA THR A 363 2.04 22.57 20.71
C THR A 363 3.18 23.49 20.32
N VAL A 364 2.86 24.65 19.74
CA VAL A 364 3.81 25.76 19.63
C VAL A 364 3.67 26.61 20.88
N THR A 365 4.74 26.75 21.65
CA THR A 365 4.75 27.44 22.94
C THR A 365 5.22 28.90 22.81
N GLU A 366 4.93 29.73 23.82
CA GLU A 366 5.34 31.14 23.84
C GLU A 366 6.86 31.33 23.91
N ASP A 367 7.61 30.32 24.38
CA ASP A 367 9.08 30.32 24.43
C ASP A 367 9.73 29.80 23.13
N ASN A 368 9.05 29.95 21.99
CA ASN A 368 9.50 29.52 20.66
C ASN A 368 9.89 28.03 20.61
N ALA A 369 9.11 27.16 21.25
CA ALA A 369 9.32 25.72 21.17
C ALA A 369 8.20 25.00 20.42
N LEU A 370 8.57 23.93 19.72
CA LEU A 370 7.65 22.90 19.26
C LEU A 370 7.70 21.75 20.25
N GLN A 371 6.62 21.57 21.01
CA GLN A 371 6.44 20.45 21.92
C GLN A 371 5.55 19.39 21.28
N ILE A 372 5.93 18.12 21.45
CA ILE A 372 5.20 16.95 21.01
C ILE A 372 4.97 16.08 22.25
N ASP A 373 3.71 15.92 22.63
CA ASP A 373 3.29 15.04 23.72
C ASP A 373 2.66 13.78 23.12
N TYR A 374 3.20 12.62 23.49
CA TYR A 374 2.72 11.30 23.08
C TYR A 374 2.04 10.62 24.25
N HIS A 375 0.82 10.13 24.02
CA HIS A 375 0.11 9.25 24.93
C HIS A 375 -0.32 8.00 24.20
N ALA A 376 -0.21 6.83 24.82
CA ALA A 376 -0.79 5.62 24.26
C ALA A 376 -1.29 4.63 25.32
N THR A 377 -2.28 3.85 24.93
CA THR A 377 -2.80 2.72 25.72
C THR A 377 -2.88 1.47 24.86
N VAL A 378 -2.74 0.32 25.49
CA VAL A 378 -2.84 -0.98 24.83
C VAL A 378 -3.83 -1.88 25.55
N ASP A 379 -4.49 -2.79 24.82
CA ASP A 379 -5.37 -3.79 25.44
C ASP A 379 -4.66 -5.12 25.77
N LYS A 380 -3.46 -5.33 25.19
CA LYS A 380 -2.52 -6.42 25.51
C LYS A 380 -1.08 -5.88 25.60
N PRO A 381 -0.17 -6.58 26.31
CA PRO A 381 1.22 -6.17 26.38
C PRO A 381 1.85 -6.04 24.99
N CYS A 382 2.33 -4.84 24.62
CA CYS A 382 2.85 -4.54 23.29
C CYS A 382 4.08 -3.62 23.39
N PRO A 383 5.14 -3.82 22.57
CA PRO A 383 6.26 -2.88 22.49
C PRO A 383 5.81 -1.52 21.94
N VAL A 384 6.17 -0.42 22.61
CA VAL A 384 5.79 0.95 22.21
C VAL A 384 7.01 1.86 22.18
N ASN A 385 7.24 2.49 21.03
CA ASN A 385 8.27 3.52 20.83
C ASN A 385 7.71 4.61 19.89
N LEU A 386 6.96 5.57 20.43
CA LEU A 386 6.41 6.67 19.64
C LEU A 386 7.44 7.79 19.53
N THR A 387 7.65 8.28 18.31
CA THR A 387 8.80 9.13 17.98
C THR A 387 8.48 10.09 16.83
N ASN A 388 9.37 11.06 16.55
CA ASN A 388 9.28 12.00 15.45
C ASN A 388 10.62 12.13 14.71
N HIS A 389 10.61 11.75 13.44
CA HIS A 389 11.78 11.83 12.56
C HIS A 389 11.82 13.16 11.78
N GLY A 390 11.87 14.27 12.51
CA GLY A 390 11.90 15.63 11.94
C GLY A 390 13.30 16.05 11.47
N TYR A 391 13.43 16.48 10.21
CA TYR A 391 14.68 17.01 9.67
C TYR A 391 14.80 18.51 9.96
N PHE A 392 15.89 18.91 10.63
CA PHE A 392 16.22 20.29 10.93
C PHE A 392 17.39 20.80 10.09
N HIS A 393 17.32 22.07 9.70
CA HIS A 393 18.43 22.82 9.12
C HIS A 393 18.37 24.26 9.63
N LEU A 394 19.22 24.60 10.62
CA LEU A 394 19.09 25.88 11.33
C LEU A 394 19.48 27.10 10.48
N ASP A 395 20.29 26.93 9.44
CA ASP A 395 20.64 28.05 8.53
C ASP A 395 19.55 28.35 7.48
N GLY A 396 18.44 27.60 7.45
CA GLY A 396 17.28 27.87 6.59
C GLY A 396 17.48 27.70 5.08
N ALA A 397 18.65 27.25 4.62
CA ALA A 397 18.97 26.98 3.21
C ALA A 397 19.17 25.49 2.94
N ASN A 398 18.97 25.06 1.68
CA ASN A 398 19.35 23.71 1.24
C ASN A 398 20.89 23.64 1.12
N SER A 399 21.56 23.44 2.25
CA SER A 399 23.02 23.43 2.36
C SER A 399 23.51 22.30 3.26
N ASP A 400 24.84 22.17 3.39
CA ASP A 400 25.46 21.07 4.11
C ASP A 400 25.36 21.28 5.64
N ILE A 401 24.50 20.50 6.30
CA ILE A 401 24.31 20.54 7.77
C ILE A 401 25.57 20.18 8.54
N ARG A 402 26.59 19.60 7.90
CA ARG A 402 27.80 19.18 8.62
C ARG A 402 28.61 20.37 9.14
N GLN A 403 28.32 21.58 8.66
CA GLN A 403 28.89 22.83 9.19
C GLN A 403 28.23 23.28 10.51
N GLN A 404 27.03 22.76 10.83
CA GLN A 404 26.36 23.02 12.10
C GLN A 404 27.10 22.32 13.25
N ARG A 405 26.95 22.87 14.45
CA ARG A 405 27.57 22.32 15.66
C ARG A 405 26.55 21.54 16.46
N LEU A 406 26.97 20.43 17.04
CA LEU A 406 26.11 19.52 17.80
C LEU A 406 26.76 19.16 19.13
N GLN A 407 25.93 19.03 20.16
CA GLN A 407 26.24 18.43 21.44
C GLN A 407 25.11 17.46 21.81
N ILE A 408 25.45 16.27 22.29
CA ILE A 408 24.51 15.28 22.80
C ILE A 408 24.95 14.89 24.22
N MET A 409 24.01 14.90 25.16
CA MET A 409 24.25 14.56 26.56
C MET A 409 24.17 13.04 26.76
N ALA A 410 25.09 12.34 26.11
CA ALA A 410 25.20 10.89 26.07
C ALA A 410 26.67 10.48 26.07
N ASN A 411 27.02 9.39 26.76
CA ASN A 411 28.35 8.77 26.69
C ASN A 411 28.37 7.43 25.95
N GLN A 412 27.23 6.92 25.51
CA GLN A 412 27.13 5.67 24.76
C GLN A 412 26.33 5.85 23.49
N TYR A 413 26.69 5.11 22.45
CA TYR A 413 25.95 5.00 21.19
C TYR A 413 25.72 3.53 20.84
N LEU A 414 24.70 3.24 20.04
CA LEU A 414 24.37 1.90 19.57
C LEU A 414 25.06 1.60 18.23
N PRO A 415 26.00 0.64 18.17
CA PRO A 415 26.64 0.26 16.91
C PRO A 415 25.68 -0.49 15.97
N VAL A 416 25.78 -0.20 14.68
CA VAL A 416 24.97 -0.82 13.64
C VAL A 416 25.83 -1.46 12.54
N ASP A 417 25.25 -2.43 11.83
CA ASP A 417 25.85 -3.02 10.64
C ASP A 417 25.63 -2.17 9.37
N SER A 418 25.88 -2.73 8.19
CA SER A 418 25.71 -2.00 6.91
C SER A 418 24.25 -1.84 6.47
N GLU A 419 23.33 -2.56 7.09
CA GLU A 419 21.88 -2.45 6.85
C GLU A 419 21.23 -1.50 7.88
N GLY A 420 22.00 -0.91 8.80
CA GLY A 420 21.49 -0.07 9.89
C GLY A 420 20.90 -0.88 11.05
N ILE A 421 21.15 -2.19 11.11
CA ILE A 421 20.63 -3.06 12.16
C ILE A 421 21.60 -3.05 13.36
N PRO A 422 21.12 -2.86 14.60
CA PRO A 422 21.95 -3.00 15.80
C PRO A 422 22.73 -4.31 15.80
N CYS A 423 24.04 -4.23 16.01
CA CYS A 423 24.92 -5.41 15.89
C CYS A 423 25.81 -5.64 17.11
N ALA A 424 25.69 -4.81 18.15
CA ALA A 424 26.42 -4.89 19.41
C ALA A 424 25.71 -4.07 20.50
N ASP A 425 26.10 -4.29 21.75
CA ASP A 425 25.63 -3.50 22.89
C ASP A 425 26.02 -2.01 22.79
N PRO A 426 25.27 -1.11 23.47
CA PRO A 426 25.64 0.29 23.62
C PRO A 426 27.10 0.43 24.05
N THR A 427 27.86 1.20 23.27
CA THR A 427 29.31 1.30 23.36
C THR A 427 29.71 2.72 23.74
N ASP A 428 30.73 2.86 24.59
CA ASP A 428 31.24 4.17 25.00
C ASP A 428 31.76 4.99 23.82
N VAL A 429 31.49 6.30 23.86
CA VAL A 429 31.95 7.25 22.84
C VAL A 429 33.43 7.61 22.98
N ASP A 430 34.10 7.23 24.08
CA ASP A 430 35.46 7.62 24.42
C ASP A 430 36.45 7.31 23.28
N ASN A 431 37.20 8.32 22.85
CA ASN A 431 38.20 8.25 21.77
C ASN A 431 37.64 7.88 20.39
N THR A 432 36.32 7.99 20.20
CA THR A 432 35.66 7.77 18.90
C THR A 432 35.24 9.10 18.27
N GLY A 433 34.97 9.11 16.97
CA GLY A 433 34.29 10.19 16.28
C GLY A 433 32.81 10.36 16.66
N MET A 434 32.25 9.44 17.45
CA MET A 434 30.89 9.49 17.98
C MET A 434 30.75 10.41 19.21
N ASP A 435 31.86 10.92 19.77
CA ASP A 435 31.82 11.74 20.99
C ASP A 435 31.29 13.15 20.74
N PHE A 436 30.01 13.38 21.07
CA PHE A 436 29.36 14.69 21.04
C PHE A 436 29.12 15.26 22.44
N ARG A 437 29.79 14.77 23.49
CA ARG A 437 29.62 15.30 24.86
C ARG A 437 30.03 16.76 24.95
N GLN A 438 31.02 17.15 24.15
CA GLN A 438 31.42 18.55 23.95
C GLN A 438 30.93 19.04 22.58
N PRO A 439 30.47 20.31 22.48
CA PRO A 439 29.99 20.83 21.21
C PRO A 439 31.08 20.84 20.14
N LYS A 440 30.81 20.20 19.00
CA LYS A 440 31.71 20.18 17.84
C LYS A 440 30.93 20.32 16.53
N THR A 441 31.58 20.75 15.45
CA THR A 441 30.96 20.71 14.12
C THR A 441 30.69 19.26 13.75
N ILE A 442 29.54 18.96 13.17
CA ILE A 442 29.19 17.59 12.73
C ILE A 442 30.25 17.04 11.76
N ALA A 443 30.89 17.90 10.95
CA ALA A 443 31.99 17.55 10.06
C ALA A 443 33.29 17.11 10.76
N ALA A 444 33.50 17.42 12.05
CA ALA A 444 34.81 17.33 12.71
C ALA A 444 35.40 15.92 12.71
N ASP A 445 34.55 14.91 12.94
CA ASP A 445 34.93 13.50 12.99
C ASP A 445 34.17 12.65 11.96
N PHE A 446 33.63 13.29 10.91
CA PHE A 446 32.74 12.65 9.95
C PHE A 446 33.44 11.51 9.19
N LEU A 447 32.84 10.32 9.18
CA LEU A 447 33.36 9.07 8.61
C LEU A 447 34.68 8.59 9.23
N ARG A 448 35.05 9.09 10.41
CA ARG A 448 36.26 8.65 11.13
C ARG A 448 36.18 7.19 11.55
N ASP A 449 35.02 6.77 12.05
CA ASP A 449 34.81 5.41 12.58
C ASP A 449 34.10 4.50 11.58
N ARG A 450 34.32 3.19 11.71
CA ARG A 450 33.69 2.17 10.86
C ARG A 450 32.15 2.21 10.92
N ASN A 451 31.59 2.50 12.09
CA ASN A 451 30.14 2.66 12.29
C ASN A 451 29.58 3.77 11.38
N GLN A 452 30.23 4.94 11.35
CA GLN A 452 29.82 6.03 10.47
C GLN A 452 30.02 5.70 8.99
N GLN A 453 31.11 5.01 8.64
CA GLN A 453 31.39 4.60 7.26
C GLN A 453 30.32 3.65 6.69
N ARG A 454 29.79 2.73 7.52
CA ARG A 454 28.70 1.82 7.13
C ARG A 454 27.45 2.58 6.73
N MET A 455 27.10 3.62 7.51
CA MET A 455 25.91 4.42 7.30
C MET A 455 26.12 5.63 6.38
N LYS A 456 27.35 5.84 5.89
CA LYS A 456 27.77 7.02 5.12
C LYS A 456 27.50 8.35 5.85
N GLY A 457 27.54 8.32 7.18
CA GLY A 457 27.30 9.46 8.06
C GLY A 457 26.93 8.98 9.46
N TYR A 458 26.24 9.81 10.23
CA TYR A 458 25.67 9.37 11.50
C TYR A 458 24.25 8.87 11.26
N ASP A 459 23.95 7.69 11.77
CA ASP A 459 22.62 7.08 11.87
C ASP A 459 22.63 6.11 13.06
N HIS A 460 22.71 6.66 14.29
CA HIS A 460 22.94 5.87 15.49
C HIS A 460 22.16 6.43 16.69
N GLY A 461 21.65 5.51 17.52
CA GLY A 461 20.98 5.83 18.77
C GLY A 461 22.01 6.16 19.85
N TYR A 462 21.83 7.28 20.54
CA TYR A 462 22.65 7.70 21.67
C TYR A 462 21.88 7.53 22.97
N LEU A 463 22.42 6.75 23.90
CA LEU A 463 21.81 6.56 25.21
C LEU A 463 22.12 7.77 26.10
N LEU A 464 21.07 8.49 26.52
CA LEU A 464 21.20 9.72 27.28
C LEU A 464 21.67 9.48 28.71
N TYR A 465 22.25 10.51 29.33
CA TYR A 465 22.61 10.43 30.74
C TYR A 465 21.41 10.07 31.64
N PRO A 466 21.61 9.23 32.67
CA PRO A 466 20.58 8.95 33.65
C PRO A 466 20.05 10.25 34.27
N GLY A 467 18.72 10.41 34.29
CA GLY A 467 18.06 11.58 34.86
C GLY A 467 17.65 12.67 33.86
N LEU A 468 18.16 12.65 32.62
CA LEU A 468 17.69 13.57 31.57
C LEU A 468 16.27 13.27 31.08
N SER A 469 15.74 12.09 31.39
CA SER A 469 14.37 11.68 31.09
C SER A 469 13.29 12.48 31.85
N SER A 470 13.65 13.47 32.67
CA SER A 470 12.71 14.42 33.26
C SER A 470 12.30 15.56 32.30
N ALA A 471 12.96 15.69 31.13
CA ALA A 471 12.80 16.82 30.21
C ALA A 471 13.07 18.22 30.83
N GLU A 472 13.75 18.28 31.99
CA GLU A 472 14.12 19.55 32.65
C GLU A 472 15.40 20.16 32.06
N GLU A 473 16.32 19.31 31.59
CA GLU A 473 17.58 19.69 30.97
C GLU A 473 17.62 19.24 29.50
N PRO A 474 18.34 19.95 28.63
CA PRO A 474 18.41 19.58 27.22
C PRO A 474 19.27 18.33 27.03
N ALA A 475 18.67 17.33 26.37
CA ALA A 475 19.32 16.11 25.93
C ALA A 475 20.29 16.33 24.76
N ALA A 476 20.04 17.36 23.93
CA ALA A 476 20.94 17.77 22.88
C ALA A 476 20.83 19.28 22.59
N ARG A 477 21.88 19.82 21.97
CA ARG A 477 21.95 21.20 21.49
C ARG A 477 22.52 21.21 20.08
N LEU A 478 21.85 21.90 19.17
CA LEU A 478 22.27 22.10 17.79
C LEU A 478 22.41 23.61 17.56
N TRP A 479 23.46 24.04 16.86
CA TRP A 479 23.67 25.43 16.50
C TRP A 479 23.82 25.56 14.99
N SER A 480 23.26 26.64 14.42
CA SER A 480 23.55 27.05 13.05
C SER A 480 25.05 27.21 12.82
N ALA A 481 25.48 27.11 11.57
CA ALA A 481 26.89 27.21 11.19
C ALA A 481 27.49 28.59 11.53
N ASP A 482 26.67 29.64 11.44
CA ASP A 482 27.04 31.00 11.87
C ASP A 482 26.98 31.21 13.39
N GLY A 483 26.29 30.33 14.12
CA GLY A 483 26.11 30.41 15.57
C GLY A 483 25.02 31.37 16.04
N GLU A 484 24.22 31.93 15.14
CA GLU A 484 23.17 32.91 15.45
C GLU A 484 21.86 32.24 15.94
N VAL A 485 21.67 30.95 15.65
CA VAL A 485 20.49 30.18 16.05
C VAL A 485 20.92 28.92 16.80
N GLN A 486 20.25 28.64 17.92
CA GLN A 486 20.39 27.40 18.66
C GLN A 486 19.04 26.69 18.78
N MET A 487 19.05 25.38 18.60
CA MET A 487 17.95 24.48 18.96
C MET A 487 18.37 23.63 20.16
N GLU A 488 17.56 23.65 21.21
CA GLU A 488 17.68 22.75 22.36
C GLU A 488 16.62 21.66 22.28
N VAL A 489 17.02 20.41 22.49
CA VAL A 489 16.13 19.25 22.48
C VAL A 489 15.94 18.76 23.91
N PHE A 490 14.70 18.75 24.39
CA PHE A 490 14.31 18.14 25.67
C PHE A 490 13.48 16.90 25.37
N THR A 491 13.67 15.84 26.16
CA THR A 491 12.89 14.61 25.98
C THR A 491 12.75 13.83 27.29
N THR A 492 11.66 13.09 27.42
CA THR A 492 11.51 12.07 28.47
C THR A 492 11.98 10.68 28.02
N ALA A 493 12.24 10.49 26.72
CA ALA A 493 12.74 9.25 26.17
C ALA A 493 14.19 8.97 26.62
N PRO A 494 14.61 7.70 26.72
CA PRO A 494 15.95 7.35 27.20
C PRO A 494 17.07 7.57 26.18
N ALA A 495 16.75 7.66 24.88
CA ALA A 495 17.74 7.78 23.82
C ALA A 495 17.39 8.89 22.81
N LEU A 496 18.40 9.32 22.05
CA LEU A 496 18.27 10.16 20.86
C LEU A 496 18.95 9.51 19.65
N GLN A 497 18.21 9.24 18.57
CA GLN A 497 18.78 8.91 17.27
C GLN A 497 19.34 10.18 16.62
N LEU A 498 20.62 10.13 16.27
CA LEU A 498 21.26 11.13 15.40
C LEU A 498 21.29 10.58 13.98
N TYR A 499 20.53 11.20 13.08
CA TYR A 499 20.59 10.94 11.65
C TYR A 499 21.02 12.19 10.87
N THR A 500 22.06 12.09 10.05
CA THR A 500 22.58 13.24 9.29
C THR A 500 22.05 13.33 7.85
N GLY A 501 20.89 12.75 7.54
CA GLY A 501 20.30 12.90 6.20
C GLY A 501 21.12 12.23 5.11
N ASN A 502 21.71 11.07 5.42
CA ASN A 502 22.74 10.40 4.60
C ASN A 502 22.25 10.02 3.20
N PHE A 503 20.93 9.93 3.00
CA PHE A 503 20.28 9.50 1.75
C PHE A 503 19.15 10.46 1.30
N LEU A 504 19.25 11.75 1.64
CA LEU A 504 18.22 12.74 1.25
C LEU A 504 18.25 13.14 -0.23
N ALA A 505 19.35 12.87 -0.95
CA ALA A 505 19.51 13.25 -2.35
C ALA A 505 18.34 12.79 -3.24
N GLY A 506 17.75 13.73 -3.99
CA GLY A 506 16.62 13.47 -4.90
C GLY A 506 15.25 13.60 -4.24
N THR A 507 15.18 13.88 -2.93
CA THR A 507 13.91 14.16 -2.26
C THR A 507 13.43 15.57 -2.62
N PRO A 508 12.18 15.76 -3.08
CA PRO A 508 11.65 17.08 -3.40
C PRO A 508 11.69 18.02 -2.18
N ALA A 509 12.31 19.19 -2.36
CA ALA A 509 12.38 20.25 -1.38
C ALA A 509 11.17 21.17 -1.47
N ARG A 510 10.85 21.85 -0.36
CA ARG A 510 9.69 22.74 -0.27
C ARG A 510 9.68 23.87 -1.30
N GLN A 511 10.86 24.33 -1.72
CA GLN A 511 11.00 25.45 -2.68
C GLN A 511 11.00 25.00 -4.15
N GLY A 512 10.81 23.70 -4.44
CA GLY A 512 10.69 23.17 -5.80
C GLY A 512 11.96 22.53 -6.36
N ASP A 513 13.10 22.66 -5.68
CA ASP A 513 14.35 21.95 -5.99
C ASP A 513 14.38 20.56 -5.29
N GLU A 514 15.52 19.87 -5.32
CA GLU A 514 15.76 18.62 -4.58
C GLU A 514 16.74 18.84 -3.43
N TYR A 515 16.55 18.13 -2.32
CA TYR A 515 17.56 18.09 -1.25
C TYR A 515 18.81 17.35 -1.73
N LEU A 516 19.97 17.74 -1.19
CA LEU A 516 21.21 16.97 -1.28
C LEU A 516 21.31 16.01 -0.09
N ASN A 517 22.19 15.01 -0.16
CA ASN A 517 22.59 14.30 1.06
C ASN A 517 23.13 15.31 2.07
N TYR A 518 22.84 15.08 3.36
CA TYR A 518 23.26 15.96 4.45
C TYR A 518 22.61 17.36 4.41
N SER A 519 21.39 17.48 3.87
CA SER A 519 20.61 18.73 3.90
C SER A 519 19.68 18.86 5.11
N GLY A 520 19.71 17.88 6.02
CA GLY A 520 18.91 17.88 7.24
C GLY A 520 19.51 16.97 8.29
N VAL A 521 19.39 17.36 9.55
CA VAL A 521 19.76 16.54 10.71
C VAL A 521 18.52 16.22 11.52
N THR A 522 18.37 14.96 11.91
CA THR A 522 17.33 14.49 12.81
C THR A 522 17.94 14.25 14.20
N LEU A 523 17.25 14.76 15.22
CA LEU A 523 17.48 14.44 16.62
C LEU A 523 16.18 13.86 17.17
N GLU A 524 16.07 12.55 17.06
CA GLU A 524 14.83 11.82 17.25
C GLU A 524 14.84 11.14 18.63
N SER A 525 13.85 11.44 19.46
CA SER A 525 13.71 10.88 20.80
C SER A 525 13.04 9.51 20.79
N GLU A 526 13.67 8.51 21.40
CA GLU A 526 13.24 7.12 21.27
C GLU A 526 13.70 6.23 22.44
N PHE A 527 13.23 4.99 22.45
CA PHE A 527 14.00 3.86 22.99
C PHE A 527 15.04 3.40 21.97
N LEU A 528 16.15 2.83 22.43
CA LEU A 528 17.17 2.29 21.53
C LEU A 528 16.55 1.28 20.53
N PRO A 529 16.93 1.31 19.24
CA PRO A 529 16.50 0.29 18.29
C PRO A 529 16.86 -1.10 18.80
N ASP A 530 15.95 -2.07 18.61
CA ASP A 530 16.06 -3.46 19.11
C ASP A 530 15.84 -3.66 20.63
N SER A 531 15.39 -2.63 21.35
CA SER A 531 15.05 -2.70 22.78
C SER A 531 14.21 -3.92 23.24
N PRO A 532 13.19 -4.42 22.49
CA PRO A 532 12.41 -5.57 22.94
C PRO A 532 13.23 -6.85 23.14
N HIS A 533 14.36 -6.99 22.45
CA HIS A 533 15.27 -8.13 22.57
C HIS A 533 16.37 -7.93 23.61
N HIS A 534 16.49 -6.71 24.16
CA HIS A 534 17.57 -6.30 25.06
C HIS A 534 17.04 -5.68 26.37
N PRO A 535 16.31 -6.44 27.20
CA PRO A 535 15.79 -5.97 28.48
C PRO A 535 16.90 -5.61 29.50
N GLU A 536 18.14 -6.02 29.25
CA GLU A 536 19.32 -5.72 30.07
C GLU A 536 19.93 -4.34 29.81
N TRP A 537 19.60 -3.68 28.69
CA TRP A 537 20.14 -2.36 28.40
C TRP A 537 19.69 -1.32 29.45
N PRO A 538 20.53 -0.32 29.78
CA PRO A 538 20.27 0.59 30.89
C PRO A 538 19.24 1.69 30.54
N GLN A 539 18.02 1.27 30.21
CA GLN A 539 16.86 2.09 29.89
C GLN A 539 15.57 1.44 30.43
N PRO A 540 14.45 2.18 30.52
CA PRO A 540 13.17 1.57 30.87
C PRO A 540 12.72 0.54 29.84
N ALA A 541 11.92 -0.43 30.27
CA ALA A 541 11.32 -1.40 29.34
C ALA A 541 10.39 -0.69 28.35
N CYS A 542 10.52 -0.99 27.06
CA CYS A 542 9.64 -0.49 26.01
C CYS A 542 8.33 -1.29 25.89
N LEU A 543 8.10 -2.30 26.74
CA LEU A 543 6.88 -3.10 26.74
C LEU A 543 5.80 -2.43 27.61
N LEU A 544 4.77 -1.89 26.97
CA LEU A 544 3.62 -1.30 27.66
C LEU A 544 2.62 -2.39 28.04
N LYS A 545 2.20 -2.46 29.31
CA LYS A 545 1.13 -3.39 29.74
C LYS A 545 -0.24 -2.73 29.62
N SER A 546 -1.29 -3.54 29.52
CA SER A 546 -2.67 -3.06 29.42
C SER A 546 -3.21 -2.31 30.65
N THR A 547 -2.51 -2.40 31.78
CA THR A 547 -2.82 -1.65 33.00
C THR A 547 -2.04 -0.33 33.11
N GLU A 548 -1.17 -0.04 32.15
CA GLU A 548 -0.26 1.10 32.13
C GLU A 548 -0.65 2.04 30.97
N ALA A 549 -0.24 3.30 31.06
CA ALA A 549 -0.35 4.26 29.96
C ALA A 549 1.06 4.73 29.57
N TYR A 550 1.34 4.74 28.28
CA TYR A 550 2.55 5.35 27.75
C TYR A 550 2.40 6.86 27.76
N ALA A 551 3.45 7.55 28.21
CA ALA A 551 3.58 8.99 28.13
C ALA A 551 5.03 9.32 27.79
N SER A 552 5.23 10.09 26.72
CA SER A 552 6.54 10.62 26.36
C SER A 552 6.39 12.04 25.83
N GLN A 553 7.42 12.86 25.99
CA GLN A 553 7.45 14.23 25.50
C GLN A 553 8.76 14.51 24.78
N THR A 554 8.69 15.26 23.69
CA THR A 554 9.83 15.84 22.99
C THR A 554 9.58 17.32 22.78
N ARG A 555 10.55 18.17 23.10
CA ARG A 555 10.44 19.62 22.89
C ARG A 555 11.67 20.16 22.20
N TYR A 556 11.47 20.78 21.04
CA TYR A 556 12.49 21.51 20.28
C TYR A 556 12.33 23.01 20.55
N ARG A 557 13.22 23.60 21.35
CA ARG A 557 13.21 25.04 21.67
C ARG A 557 14.21 25.78 20.82
N PHE A 558 13.79 26.87 20.17
CA PHE A 558 14.63 27.68 19.29
C PHE A 558 15.00 29.01 19.95
N LEU A 559 16.29 29.33 19.95
CA LEU A 559 16.87 30.54 20.53
C LEU A 559 17.62 31.30 19.44
N ALA A 560 17.43 32.61 19.39
CA ALA A 560 18.35 33.52 18.72
C ALA A 560 19.45 33.91 19.73
N LEU A 561 20.72 33.79 19.32
CA LEU A 561 21.88 33.98 20.20
C LEU A 561 22.51 35.37 20.13
#